data_AF-Q310D3-F1
#
_entry.id   AF-Q310D3-F1
#
_cell.length_a   1.000
_cell.length_b   1.000
_cell.length_c   1.000
_cell.angle_alpha   90.00
_cell.angle_beta   90.00
_cell.angle_gamma   90.00
#
_symmetry.space_group_name_H-M   'P 1'
#
loop_
_entity.id
_entity.type
_entity.pdbx_description
1 polymer ?
#
loop_
_entity_poly.entity_id
_entity_poly.type
_entity_poly.pdbx_seq_one_letter_code
_entity_poly.pdbx_strand_id
1 'polypeptide(L)'
;MKKKKRYANAKDVLPEELFEQIQKHYTGILWVPAPSRFYQERRDLVLALHLQGISSQEISNLAGVTTRRVNQIIAAERKQDRDRQLAAASGK
;
A
#
# COMPACT_ATOMS: atom_id res chain seq x y z
N MET A 1 10.42 12.73 5.91
CA MET A 1 10.17 11.75 6.99
C MET A 1 8.66 11.51 7.09
N LYS A 2 8.15 10.27 6.96
CA LYS A 2 6.71 10.01 7.18
C LYS A 2 6.40 10.23 8.66
N LYS A 3 5.60 11.26 8.99
CA LYS A 3 5.10 11.46 10.36
C LYS A 3 4.38 10.18 10.79
N LYS A 4 4.79 9.57 11.91
CA LYS A 4 3.98 8.53 12.56
C LYS A 4 2.59 9.13 12.80
N LYS A 5 1.52 8.45 12.38
CA LYS A 5 0.17 8.87 12.74
C LYS A 5 0.10 8.83 14.27
N ARG A 6 -0.02 10.00 14.89
CA ARG A 6 -0.28 10.12 16.32
C ARG A 6 -1.67 9.56 16.60
N TYR A 7 -1.93 9.16 17.84
CA TYR A 7 -3.29 8.90 18.29
C TYR A 7 -4.17 10.09 17.89
N ALA A 8 -5.31 9.79 17.28
CA ALA A 8 -6.31 10.77 16.90
C ALA A 8 -7.66 10.26 17.42
N ASN A 9 -8.41 11.13 18.07
CA ASN A 9 -9.76 10.78 18.50
C ASN A 9 -10.66 10.73 17.27
N ALA A 10 -11.50 9.71 17.16
CA ALA A 10 -12.41 9.54 16.03
C ALA A 10 -13.31 10.77 15.78
N LYS A 11 -13.73 11.47 16.84
CA LYS A 11 -14.52 12.71 16.75
C LYS A 11 -13.80 13.82 15.99
N ASP A 12 -12.46 13.85 16.06
CA ASP A 12 -11.64 14.93 15.48
C ASP A 12 -11.25 14.65 14.01
N VAL A 13 -11.41 13.40 13.54
CA VAL A 13 -10.95 12.98 12.19
C VAL A 13 -12.04 12.42 11.29
N LEU A 14 -13.15 11.95 11.84
CA LEU A 14 -14.26 11.40 11.07
C LEU A 14 -15.36 12.44 10.90
N PRO A 15 -16.14 12.38 9.80
CA PRO A 15 -17.39 13.12 9.69
C PRO A 15 -18.32 12.77 10.86
N GLU A 16 -19.08 13.77 11.33
CA GLU A 16 -19.98 13.64 12.48
C GLU A 16 -20.99 12.50 12.30
N GLU A 17 -21.61 12.41 11.12
CA GLU A 17 -22.55 11.34 10.79
C GLU A 17 -21.93 9.94 10.93
N LEU A 18 -20.70 9.75 10.45
CA LEU A 18 -19.99 8.48 10.56
C LEU A 18 -19.63 8.17 12.02
N PHE A 19 -19.21 9.18 12.79
CA PHE A 19 -18.89 9.03 14.21
C PHE A 19 -20.12 8.58 15.00
N GLU A 20 -21.28 9.20 14.79
CA GLU A 20 -22.54 8.81 15.43
C GLU A 20 -22.97 7.40 15.05
N GLN A 21 -22.81 7.01 13.78
CA GLN A 21 -23.10 5.64 13.34
C GLN A 21 -22.20 4.62 14.04
N ILE A 22 -20.90 4.90 14.19
CA ILE A 22 -19.98 4.01 14.91
C ILE A 22 -20.42 3.85 16.37
N GLN A 23 -20.84 4.93 17.04
CA GLN A 23 -21.30 4.88 18.44
C GLN A 23 -22.52 3.98 18.65
N LYS A 24 -23.35 3.76 17.63
CA LYS A 24 -24.47 2.79 17.68
C LYS A 24 -24.00 1.35 17.81
N HIS A 25 -22.78 1.04 17.36
CA HIS A 25 -22.25 -0.32 17.29
C HIS A 25 -21.11 -0.57 18.28
N TYR A 26 -20.35 0.46 18.67
CA TYR A 26 -19.15 0.29 19.48
C TYR A 26 -18.78 1.55 20.27
N THR A 27 -18.26 1.35 21.48
CA THR A 27 -17.66 2.40 22.31
C THR A 27 -16.26 1.97 22.75
N GLY A 28 -15.27 2.87 22.68
CA GLY A 28 -13.88 2.59 23.07
C GLY A 28 -12.91 2.66 21.89
N ILE A 29 -11.82 1.88 21.95
CA ILE A 29 -10.77 1.85 20.92
C ILE A 29 -11.11 0.81 19.85
N LEU A 30 -11.46 1.27 18.65
CA LEU A 30 -11.75 0.40 17.52
C LEU A 30 -10.52 0.30 16.59
N TRP A 31 -9.96 -0.90 16.44
CA TRP A 31 -8.95 -1.17 15.42
C TRP A 31 -9.63 -1.59 14.11
N VAL A 32 -9.42 -0.81 13.05
CA VAL A 32 -9.92 -1.13 11.71
C VAL A 32 -8.75 -1.68 10.88
N PRO A 33 -8.79 -2.94 10.41
CA PRO A 33 -7.77 -3.46 9.53
C PRO A 33 -7.75 -2.62 8.24
N ALA A 34 -6.55 -2.25 7.78
CA ALA A 34 -6.44 -1.70 6.44
C ALA A 34 -6.95 -2.76 5.46
N PRO A 35 -7.79 -2.39 4.46
CA PRO A 35 -8.23 -3.36 3.46
C PRO A 35 -7.00 -3.98 2.82
N SER A 36 -6.91 -5.31 2.84
CA SER A 36 -5.76 -6.08 2.31
C SER A 36 -5.41 -5.66 0.89
N ARG A 37 -6.45 -5.32 0.12
CA ARG A 37 -6.37 -4.84 -1.26
C ARG A 37 -5.63 -3.53 -1.43
N PHE A 38 -5.64 -2.62 -0.46
CA PHE A 38 -4.98 -1.32 -0.60
C PHE A 38 -3.47 -1.44 -0.87
N TYR A 39 -2.81 -2.42 -0.25
CA TYR A 39 -1.39 -2.67 -0.49
C TYR A 39 -1.12 -3.40 -1.80
N GLN A 40 -2.06 -4.26 -2.23
CA GLN A 40 -1.98 -4.98 -3.50
C GLN A 40 -2.23 -4.01 -4.67
N GLU A 41 -3.34 -3.30 -4.68
CA GLU A 41 -3.69 -2.30 -5.70
C GLU A 41 -2.58 -1.25 -5.89
N ARG A 42 -2.00 -0.77 -4.79
CA ARG A 42 -0.87 0.16 -4.81
C ARG A 42 0.39 -0.47 -5.39
N ARG A 43 0.66 -1.75 -5.11
CA ARG A 43 1.79 -2.48 -5.67
C ARG A 43 1.59 -2.67 -7.18
N ASP A 44 0.39 -3.05 -7.58
CA ASP A 44 0.02 -3.28 -8.98
C ASP A 44 0.14 -1.98 -9.80
N LEU A 45 -0.31 -0.86 -9.23
CA LEU A 45 -0.11 0.47 -9.82
C LEU A 45 1.38 0.79 -10.00
N VAL A 46 2.21 0.56 -8.98
CA VAL A 46 3.66 0.81 -9.07
C VAL A 46 4.30 -0.03 -10.18
N LEU A 47 3.92 -1.30 -10.30
CA LEU A 47 4.45 -2.17 -11.36
C LEU A 47 3.97 -1.73 -12.75
N ALA A 48 2.69 -1.42 -12.91
CA ALA A 48 2.14 -0.96 -14.18
C ALA A 48 2.84 0.30 -14.69
N LEU A 49 3.05 1.29 -13.81
CA LEU A 49 3.77 2.52 -14.17
C LEU A 49 5.26 2.25 -14.46
N HIS A 50 5.90 1.33 -13.75
CA HIS A 50 7.28 0.94 -14.03
C HIS A 50 7.43 0.28 -15.41
N LEU A 51 6.48 -0.59 -15.78
CA LEU A 51 6.46 -1.26 -17.09
C LEU A 51 6.28 -0.26 -18.24
N GLN A 52 5.61 0.87 -17.99
CA GLN A 52 5.49 1.99 -18.94
C GLN A 52 6.76 2.85 -19.03
N GLY A 53 7.81 2.54 -18.27
CA GLY A 53 9.07 3.27 -18.28
C GLY A 53 9.07 4.57 -17.46
N ILE A 54 8.04 4.80 -16.65
CA ILE A 54 7.95 6.00 -15.80
C ILE A 54 9.02 5.95 -14.71
N SER A 55 9.61 7.10 -14.38
CA SER A 55 10.69 7.19 -13.40
C SER A 55 10.20 6.86 -11.99
N SER A 56 11.07 6.28 -11.15
CA SER A 56 10.72 5.96 -9.75
C SER A 56 10.25 7.18 -8.94
N GLN A 57 10.72 8.38 -9.30
CA GLN A 57 10.33 9.62 -8.64
C GLN A 57 8.89 10.03 -9.01
N GLU A 58 8.51 9.92 -10.27
CA GLU A 58 7.14 10.19 -10.72
C GLU A 58 6.17 9.13 -10.19
N ILE A 59 6.56 7.85 -10.21
CA ILE A 59 5.77 6.76 -9.60
C ILE A 59 5.52 7.03 -8.12
N SER A 60 6.53 7.51 -7.38
CA SER A 60 6.40 7.89 -5.97
C SER A 60 5.30 8.93 -5.77
N ASN A 61 5.25 9.94 -6.64
CA ASN A 61 4.24 11.00 -6.59
C ASN A 61 2.85 10.47 -6.94
N LEU A 62 2.71 9.69 -8.02
CA LEU A 62 1.43 9.16 -8.50
C LEU A 62 0.81 8.11 -7.57
N ALA A 63 1.61 7.19 -7.04
CA ALA A 63 1.14 6.08 -6.19
C ALA A 63 1.14 6.41 -4.69
N GLY A 64 1.55 7.63 -4.29
CA GLY A 64 1.56 8.07 -2.90
C GLY A 64 2.43 7.19 -1.98
N VAL A 65 3.54 6.68 -2.51
CA VAL A 65 4.56 5.89 -1.78
C VAL A 65 5.89 6.64 -1.77
N THR A 66 6.88 6.16 -1.01
CA THR A 66 8.22 6.75 -1.09
C THR A 66 8.99 6.13 -2.24
N THR A 67 9.93 6.87 -2.84
CA THR A 67 10.86 6.35 -3.86
C THR A 67 11.58 5.08 -3.39
N ARG A 68 11.98 5.02 -2.12
CA ARG A 68 12.53 3.80 -1.51
C ARG A 68 11.57 2.61 -1.62
N ARG A 69 10.28 2.82 -1.35
CA ARG A 69 9.28 1.75 -1.43
C ARG A 69 9.01 1.33 -2.87
N VAL A 70 9.03 2.26 -3.82
CA VAL A 70 8.97 1.96 -5.26
C VAL A 70 10.12 1.02 -5.64
N ASN A 71 11.36 1.37 -5.29
CA ASN A 71 12.52 0.54 -5.62
C ASN A 71 12.48 -0.84 -4.96
N GLN A 72 11.98 -0.94 -3.73
CA GLN A 72 11.77 -2.24 -3.06
C GLN A 72 10.75 -3.11 -3.78
N ILE A 73 9.64 -2.52 -4.24
CA ILE A 73 8.60 -3.21 -4.99
C ILE A 73 9.15 -3.76 -6.31
N ILE A 74 9.89 -2.93 -7.05
CA ILE A 74 10.51 -3.32 -8.33
C ILE A 74 11.57 -4.41 -8.12
N ALA A 75 12.42 -4.29 -7.10
CA ALA A 75 13.43 -5.29 -6.80
C ALA A 75 12.81 -6.63 -6.39
N ALA A 76 11.71 -6.62 -5.63
CA ALA A 76 10.98 -7.82 -5.27
C ALA A 76 10.38 -8.51 -6.51
N GLU A 77 9.84 -7.75 -7.46
CA GLU A 77 9.32 -8.29 -8.73
C GLU A 77 10.42 -8.98 -9.54
N ARG A 78 11.55 -8.30 -9.74
CA ARG A 78 12.69 -8.86 -10.50
C ARG A 78 13.21 -10.15 -9.88
N LYS A 79 13.21 -10.24 -8.55
CA LYS A 79 13.57 -11.48 -7.85
C LYS A 79 12.56 -12.58 -8.12
N GLN A 80 11.26 -12.29 -8.01
CA GLN A 80 10.20 -13.26 -8.30
C GLN A 80 10.27 -13.77 -9.74
N ASP A 81 10.50 -12.90 -10.71
CA ASP A 81 10.63 -13.29 -12.11
C ASP A 81 11.87 -14.14 -12.36
N ARG A 82 13.00 -13.81 -11.73
CA ARG A 82 14.21 -14.63 -11.77
C ARG A 82 13.97 -16.02 -11.18
N ASP A 83 13.32 -16.09 -10.01
CA ASP A 83 13.01 -17.35 -9.34
C ASP A 83 12.06 -18.21 -10.20
N ARG A 84 11.07 -17.60 -10.86
CA ARG A 84 10.17 -18.27 -11.82
C ARG A 84 10.92 -18.83 -13.03
N GLN A 85 11.84 -18.06 -13.62
CA GLN A 85 12.65 -18.49 -14.75
C GLN A 85 13.55 -19.68 -14.37
N LEU A 86 14.15 -19.65 -13.18
CA LEU A 86 14.96 -20.76 -12.65
C LEU A 86 14.13 -22.02 -12.40
N ALA A 87 12.91 -21.88 -11.87
CA ALA A 87 11.99 -23.01 -11.69
C ALA A 87 11.59 -23.63 -13.03
N ALA A 88 11.25 -22.81 -14.03
CA ALA A 88 10.91 -23.27 -15.37
C ALA A 88 12.07 -23.99 -16.08
N ALA A 89 13.30 -23.52 -15.88
CA ALA A 89 14.50 -24.15 -16.44
C ALA A 89 14.88 -25.49 -15.76
N SER A 90 14.39 -25.73 -14.52
CA SER A 90 14.73 -26.92 -13.73
C SER A 90 13.85 -28.15 -14.02
N GLY A 91 12.86 -28.02 -14.91
CA GLY A 91 12.17 -29.17 -15.52
C GLY A 91 11.58 -30.20 -14.55
N LYS A 92 10.90 -29.76 -13.48
CA LYS A 92 9.95 -30.60 -12.75
C LYS A 92 8.53 -30.32 -13.19
#